data_AF-A0A8T1VKT3-F1
#
_entry.id   AF-A0A8T1VKT3-F1
#
_cell.length_a   1.000
_cell.length_b   1.000
_cell.length_c   1.000
_cell.angle_alpha   90.00
_cell.angle_beta   90.00
_cell.angle_gamma   90.00
#
_symmetry.space_group_name_H-M   'P 1'
#
loop_
_entity.id
_entity.type
_entity.pdbx_description
1 polymer ?
#
loop_
_entity_poly.entity_id
_entity_poly.type
_entity_poly.pdbx_seq_one_letter_code
_entity_poly.pdbx_strand_id
1 'polypeptide(L)'
;MPSLRVIATSLFGMALLAVSNAQDATPRQSNANVTDTDNNVLLTAVNDVDAYSTHVSTLICIHTINNLEVKKNSYNYSVTGCKVDPEFVGRCPDLTTFPGCGSYNVVLASKSKSKKPKVKSITKTSK
;
A
#
# COMPACT_ATOMS: atom_id res chain seq x y z
N MET A 1 31.33 -57.61 50.57
CA MET A 1 31.74 -56.26 51.02
C MET A 1 33.21 -56.08 50.65
N PRO A 2 33.67 -54.91 50.15
CA PRO A 2 32.91 -53.82 49.48
C PRO A 2 32.37 -54.35 48.13
N SER A 3 32.25 -53.66 46.97
CA SER A 3 32.28 -52.24 46.53
C SER A 3 31.25 -52.11 45.38
N LEU A 4 30.55 -51.02 45.03
CA LEU A 4 30.72 -49.56 44.98
C LEU A 4 31.30 -48.95 43.66
N ARG A 5 30.36 -48.61 42.76
CA ARG A 5 30.23 -47.42 41.88
C ARG A 5 31.43 -46.93 41.02
N VAL A 6 31.14 -46.69 39.73
CA VAL A 6 31.21 -45.35 39.08
C VAL A 6 30.01 -45.23 38.10
N ILE A 7 29.52 -44.00 37.86
CA ILE A 7 28.51 -43.67 36.84
C ILE A 7 29.19 -42.77 35.80
N ALA A 8 28.96 -43.00 34.50
CA ALA A 8 29.44 -42.11 33.44
C ALA A 8 28.40 -41.98 32.32
N THR A 9 27.61 -40.91 32.39
CA THR A 9 26.76 -40.43 31.29
C THR A 9 27.62 -39.89 30.15
N SER A 10 27.23 -40.15 28.90
CA SER A 10 27.76 -39.47 27.72
C SER A 10 26.61 -38.97 26.84
N LEU A 11 26.24 -37.70 27.05
CA LEU A 11 25.22 -37.00 26.28
C LEU A 11 25.75 -36.66 24.89
N PHE A 12 25.34 -37.40 23.85
CA PHE A 12 25.56 -37.00 22.46
C PHE A 12 24.35 -36.24 21.91
N GLY A 13 24.24 -34.97 22.33
CA GLY A 13 23.45 -33.97 21.61
C GLY A 13 24.30 -33.40 20.47
N MET A 14 23.79 -33.40 19.23
CA MET A 14 24.47 -32.79 18.09
C MET A 14 23.50 -31.98 17.22
N ALA A 15 23.93 -30.75 16.94
CA ALA A 15 23.47 -29.83 15.89
C ALA A 15 21.96 -29.55 15.76
N LEU A 16 21.58 -28.30 16.06
CA LEU A 16 20.35 -27.68 15.59
C LEU A 16 20.29 -27.77 14.04
N LEU A 17 19.30 -28.48 13.50
CA LEU A 17 19.05 -28.45 12.07
C LEU A 17 18.52 -27.07 11.66
N ALA A 18 19.29 -26.44 10.77
CA ALA A 18 19.08 -25.15 10.11
C ALA A 18 17.77 -24.42 10.44
N VAL A 19 17.91 -23.22 11.03
CA VAL A 19 16.88 -22.18 10.91
C VAL A 19 16.63 -21.98 9.41
N SER A 20 15.49 -22.44 8.93
CA SER A 20 15.01 -22.03 7.62
C SER A 20 14.72 -20.55 7.70
N ASN A 21 15.68 -19.76 7.24
CA ASN A 21 15.45 -18.39 6.79
C ASN A 21 14.57 -18.45 5.54
N ALA A 22 13.33 -18.91 5.71
CA ALA A 22 12.20 -18.31 5.07
C ALA A 22 12.19 -16.84 5.51
N GLN A 23 13.03 -16.05 4.84
CA GLN A 23 12.64 -14.70 4.47
C GLN A 23 11.38 -14.91 3.65
N ASP A 24 10.24 -14.94 4.34
CA ASP A 24 8.94 -14.82 3.73
C ASP A 24 9.06 -13.67 2.75
N ALA A 25 8.78 -13.95 1.48
CA ALA A 25 8.86 -12.95 0.43
C ALA A 25 7.64 -12.02 0.50
N THR A 26 7.27 -11.59 1.72
CA THR A 26 6.41 -10.46 2.02
C THR A 26 6.97 -9.32 1.17
N PRO A 27 6.30 -8.91 0.07
CA PRO A 27 6.92 -8.09 -0.95
C PRO A 27 7.20 -6.71 -0.34
N ARG A 28 8.45 -6.49 0.09
CA ARG A 28 8.90 -5.54 1.12
C ARG A 28 7.94 -4.36 1.23
N GLN A 29 6.91 -4.51 2.08
CA GLN A 29 5.79 -3.58 2.06
C GLN A 29 6.29 -2.27 2.61
N SER A 30 6.60 -1.35 1.68
CA SER A 30 7.10 -0.02 2.00
C SER A 30 5.93 0.82 2.49
N ASN A 31 5.46 0.47 3.68
CA ASN A 31 4.82 1.37 4.63
C ASN A 31 5.85 2.45 5.02
N ALA A 32 6.28 3.24 4.04
CA ALA A 32 6.80 4.56 4.28
C ALA A 32 5.63 5.30 4.92
N ASN A 33 5.76 5.66 6.20
CA ASN A 33 4.70 6.32 6.97
C ASN A 33 4.10 7.43 6.11
N VAL A 34 2.86 7.25 5.65
CA VAL A 34 2.31 8.06 4.56
C VAL A 34 2.16 9.49 5.09
N THR A 35 3.05 10.37 4.66
CA THR A 35 3.15 11.69 5.29
C THR A 35 1.98 12.56 4.83
N ASP A 36 1.64 13.59 5.60
CA ASP A 36 0.63 14.57 5.16
C ASP A 36 1.00 15.25 3.84
N THR A 37 2.30 15.30 3.51
CA THR A 37 2.80 15.73 2.19
C THR A 37 2.33 14.78 1.08
N ASP A 38 2.46 13.46 1.29
CA ASP A 38 2.06 12.44 0.32
C ASP A 38 0.53 12.34 0.17
N ASN A 39 -0.20 12.51 1.27
CA ASN A 39 -1.66 12.62 1.28
C ASN A 39 -2.13 13.84 0.47
N ASN A 40 -1.49 15.00 0.68
CA ASN A 40 -1.78 16.24 -0.03
C ASN A 40 -1.44 16.14 -1.53
N VAL A 41 -0.36 15.44 -1.91
CA VAL A 41 -0.02 15.19 -3.33
C VAL A 41 -1.13 14.41 -4.05
N LEU A 42 -1.74 13.41 -3.40
CA LEU A 42 -2.87 12.68 -3.98
C LEU A 42 -4.13 13.53 -4.05
N LEU A 43 -4.54 14.14 -2.93
CA LEU A 43 -5.76 14.97 -2.88
C LEU A 43 -5.69 16.13 -3.88
N THR A 44 -4.54 16.80 -4.01
CA THR A 44 -4.31 17.84 -5.03
C THR A 44 -4.50 17.32 -6.46
N ALA A 45 -4.16 16.06 -6.74
CA ALA A 45 -4.28 15.45 -8.06
C ALA A 45 -5.69 14.92 -8.38
N VAL A 46 -6.45 14.44 -7.37
CA VAL A 46 -7.83 13.98 -7.59
C VAL A 46 -8.87 15.09 -7.50
N ASN A 47 -8.59 16.19 -6.78
CA ASN A 47 -9.41 17.42 -6.77
C ASN A 47 -9.45 18.14 -8.13
N ASP A 48 -8.49 17.85 -9.02
CA ASP A 48 -8.25 18.60 -10.25
C ASP A 48 -8.62 17.74 -11.47
N VAL A 49 -9.79 18.00 -12.07
CA VAL A 49 -10.28 17.22 -13.22
C VAL A 49 -9.30 17.33 -14.42
N ASP A 50 -8.62 18.47 -14.61
CA ASP A 50 -7.61 18.66 -15.65
C ASP A 50 -6.29 17.92 -15.37
N ALA A 51 -6.08 17.44 -14.13
CA ALA A 51 -4.97 16.56 -13.79
C ALA A 51 -5.20 15.10 -14.25
N TYR A 52 -6.43 14.71 -14.58
CA TYR A 52 -6.70 13.39 -15.15
C TYR A 52 -6.11 13.29 -16.57
N SER A 53 -5.65 12.09 -16.93
CA SER A 53 -5.21 11.79 -18.29
C SER A 53 -6.43 11.47 -19.16
N THR A 54 -6.40 11.82 -20.44
CA THR A 54 -7.52 11.72 -21.41
C THR A 54 -8.14 10.32 -21.59
N HIS A 55 -7.53 9.28 -21.02
CA HIS A 55 -8.00 7.90 -21.04
C HIS A 55 -8.57 7.42 -19.70
N VAL A 56 -8.65 8.28 -18.68
CA VAL A 56 -9.17 7.95 -17.34
C VAL A 56 -10.61 8.45 -17.22
N SER A 57 -11.57 7.59 -17.56
CA SER A 57 -13.01 7.86 -17.47
C SER A 57 -13.60 7.66 -16.06
N THR A 58 -12.78 7.28 -15.08
CA THR A 58 -13.19 7.05 -13.69
C THR A 58 -12.68 8.20 -12.83
N LEU A 59 -13.60 8.98 -12.26
CA LEU A 59 -13.30 9.98 -11.23
C LEU A 59 -13.59 9.39 -9.84
N ILE A 60 -12.90 9.89 -8.81
CA ILE A 60 -12.92 9.32 -7.46
C ILE A 60 -12.99 10.41 -6.37
N CYS A 61 -13.76 10.13 -5.32
CA CYS A 61 -13.56 10.74 -4.01
C CYS A 61 -12.79 9.77 -3.10
N ILE A 62 -11.92 10.29 -2.24
CA ILE A 62 -11.08 9.51 -1.32
C ILE A 62 -11.57 9.69 0.10
N HIS A 63 -11.76 8.57 0.81
CA HIS A 63 -12.07 8.54 2.24
C HIS A 63 -10.81 8.24 3.07
N THR A 64 -10.01 7.24 2.66
CA THR A 64 -8.78 6.84 3.35
C THR A 64 -7.70 6.44 2.36
N ILE A 65 -6.43 6.75 2.66
CA ILE A 65 -5.27 6.21 1.93
C ILE A 65 -4.75 5.02 2.74
N ASN A 66 -4.75 3.83 2.13
CA ASN A 66 -4.46 2.56 2.80
C ASN A 66 -2.99 2.16 2.65
N ASN A 67 -2.35 2.52 1.52
CA ASN A 67 -0.94 2.25 1.22
C ASN A 67 -0.41 3.20 0.15
N LEU A 68 0.91 3.42 0.11
CA LEU A 68 1.64 4.15 -0.92
C LEU A 68 2.91 3.40 -1.34
N GLU A 69 2.97 2.97 -2.60
CA GLU A 69 4.17 2.44 -3.24
C GLU A 69 4.78 3.52 -4.16
N VAL A 70 5.95 4.05 -3.78
CA VAL A 70 6.68 5.07 -4.58
C VAL A 70 7.59 4.38 -5.61
N LYS A 71 7.47 4.77 -6.88
CA LYS A 71 8.33 4.31 -7.99
C LYS A 71 9.06 5.47 -8.63
N LYS A 72 10.16 5.16 -9.32
CA LYS A 72 11.06 6.13 -9.99
C LYS A 72 10.32 7.22 -10.79
N ASN A 73 9.21 6.87 -11.46
CA ASN A 73 8.42 7.77 -12.32
C ASN A 73 6.92 7.83 -11.97
N SER A 74 6.47 7.22 -10.86
CA SER A 74 5.04 7.19 -10.49
C SER A 74 4.81 6.96 -8.99
N TYR A 75 3.64 7.36 -8.51
CA TYR A 75 3.16 7.07 -7.16
C TYR A 75 1.93 6.18 -7.27
N ASN A 76 1.96 5.01 -6.64
CA ASN A 76 0.87 4.04 -6.64
C ASN A 76 0.20 4.09 -5.25
N TYR A 77 -0.99 4.67 -5.18
CA TYR A 77 -1.77 4.74 -3.94
C TYR A 77 -2.87 3.67 -3.96
N SER A 78 -2.95 2.86 -2.91
CA SER A 78 -4.15 2.04 -2.64
C SER A 78 -5.03 2.82 -1.67
N VAL A 79 -6.28 3.06 -2.04
CA VAL A 79 -7.22 3.93 -1.30
C VAL A 79 -8.57 3.26 -1.08
N THR A 80 -9.24 3.67 0.00
CA THR A 80 -10.68 3.48 0.19
C THR A 80 -11.37 4.75 -0.29
N GLY A 81 -12.28 4.63 -1.25
CA GLY A 81 -12.94 5.76 -1.89
C GLY A 81 -14.17 5.32 -2.69
N CYS A 82 -14.80 6.24 -3.40
CA CYS A 82 -16.01 5.98 -4.17
C CYS A 82 -15.91 6.59 -5.57
N LYS A 83 -16.43 5.87 -6.58
CA LYS A 83 -16.62 6.46 -7.92
C LYS A 83 -17.63 7.60 -7.80
N VAL A 84 -17.34 8.73 -8.42
CA VAL A 84 -18.15 9.94 -8.41
C VAL A 84 -18.20 10.62 -9.78
N ASP A 85 -19.10 11.58 -9.91
CA ASP A 85 -19.17 12.56 -11.01
C ASP A 85 -18.27 13.79 -10.72
N PRO A 86 -18.00 14.66 -11.72
CA PRO A 86 -16.95 15.70 -11.62
C PRO A 86 -17.10 16.69 -10.46
N GLU A 87 -18.32 16.99 -10.01
CA GLU A 87 -18.58 17.91 -8.90
C GLU A 87 -18.27 17.35 -7.51
N PHE A 88 -18.06 16.04 -7.35
CA PHE A 88 -17.79 15.39 -6.06
C PHE A 88 -16.40 14.75 -5.97
N VAL A 89 -15.48 15.09 -6.88
CA VAL A 89 -14.10 14.60 -6.83
C VAL A 89 -13.36 15.12 -5.60
N GLY A 90 -12.32 14.39 -5.16
CA GLY A 90 -11.46 14.85 -4.07
C GLY A 90 -11.57 14.04 -2.80
N ARG A 91 -12.19 14.60 -1.76
CA ARG A 91 -12.43 13.92 -0.47
C ARG A 91 -13.90 13.54 -0.34
N CYS A 92 -14.20 12.28 -0.01
CA CYS A 92 -15.58 11.85 0.15
C CYS A 92 -16.25 12.54 1.36
N PRO A 93 -17.59 12.75 1.32
CA PRO A 93 -18.37 12.86 2.54
C PRO A 93 -18.24 11.56 3.38
N ASP A 94 -18.66 11.60 4.64
CA ASP A 94 -18.48 10.50 5.60
C ASP A 94 -19.51 9.36 5.42
N LEU A 95 -19.67 8.91 4.16
CA LEU A 95 -20.76 8.10 3.65
C LEU A 95 -20.21 6.86 2.91
N THR A 96 -19.41 6.07 3.61
CA THR A 96 -18.69 4.90 3.05
C THR A 96 -19.58 3.77 2.53
N THR A 97 -20.88 3.80 2.85
CA THR A 97 -21.87 2.78 2.49
C THR A 97 -22.45 2.92 1.07
N PHE A 98 -22.05 3.93 0.29
CA PHE A 98 -22.67 4.20 -1.01
C PHE A 98 -22.33 3.16 -2.11
N PRO A 99 -23.28 2.82 -3.00
CA PRO A 99 -23.05 1.90 -4.11
C PRO A 99 -22.07 2.53 -5.12
N GLY A 100 -20.83 2.04 -5.11
CA GLY A 100 -19.72 2.65 -5.86
C GLY A 100 -18.46 2.83 -4.99
N CYS A 101 -18.61 2.81 -3.66
CA CYS A 101 -17.49 2.78 -2.73
C CYS A 101 -16.71 1.44 -2.78
N GLY A 102 -15.50 1.45 -2.22
CA GLY A 102 -14.63 0.29 -2.07
C GLY A 102 -13.14 0.62 -2.19
N SER A 103 -12.32 -0.40 -2.37
CA SER A 103 -10.88 -0.26 -2.59
C SER A 103 -10.56 0.06 -4.05
N TYR A 104 -9.66 1.02 -4.27
CA TYR A 104 -9.16 1.42 -5.59
C TYR A 104 -7.63 1.57 -5.56
N ASN A 105 -6.98 1.35 -6.70
CA ASN A 105 -5.60 1.74 -6.94
C ASN A 105 -5.58 2.97 -7.85
N VAL A 106 -4.91 4.04 -7.41
CA VAL A 106 -4.76 5.31 -8.12
C VAL A 106 -3.27 5.50 -8.45
N VAL A 107 -2.95 5.62 -9.73
CA VAL A 107 -1.57 5.82 -10.20
C VAL A 107 -1.39 7.26 -10.63
N LEU A 108 -0.47 7.98 -9.98
CA LEU A 108 -0.04 9.32 -10.41
C LEU A 108 1.28 9.22 -11.17
N ALA A 109 1.42 9.98 -12.26
CA ALA A 109 2.73 10.28 -12.83
C ALA A 109 3.53 11.20 -11.88
N SER A 110 4.84 10.96 -11.75
CA SER A 110 5.69 11.86 -10.96
C SER A 110 5.75 13.27 -11.57
N LYS A 111 5.91 14.29 -10.70
CA LYS A 111 5.95 15.69 -11.12
C LYS A 111 7.19 15.95 -11.98
N SER A 112 7.01 16.17 -13.28
CA SER A 112 8.01 16.89 -14.07
C SER A 112 8.17 18.30 -13.49
N LYS A 113 9.39 18.83 -13.43
CA LYS A 113 9.71 20.16 -12.86
C LYS A 113 8.62 21.20 -13.22
N SER A 114 8.00 21.78 -12.19
CA SER A 114 6.92 22.79 -12.28
C SER A 114 5.55 22.36 -12.83
N LYS A 115 5.18 21.06 -12.83
CA LYS A 115 3.81 20.60 -13.15
C LYS A 115 3.13 19.88 -11.99
N LYS A 116 1.79 19.98 -11.92
CA LYS A 116 0.95 19.17 -11.01
C LYS A 116 1.14 17.66 -11.32
N PRO A 117 0.93 16.74 -10.34
CA PRO A 117 0.87 15.32 -10.65
C PRO A 117 -0.31 15.06 -11.58
N LYS A 118 -0.19 14.11 -12.51
CA LYS A 118 -1.32 13.68 -13.35
C LYS A 118 -1.82 12.30 -12.95
N VAL A 119 -3.13 12.14 -12.79
CA VAL A 119 -3.77 10.83 -12.62
C VAL A 119 -3.66 10.07 -13.94
N LYS A 120 -2.98 8.93 -13.93
CA LYS A 120 -2.74 8.07 -15.12
C LYS A 120 -3.69 6.89 -15.22
N SER A 121 -4.15 6.35 -14.09
CA SER A 121 -5.18 5.32 -14.05
C SER A 121 -5.84 5.28 -12.67
N ILE A 122 -7.11 4.88 -12.67
CA ILE A 122 -7.86 4.47 -11.48
C ILE A 122 -8.49 3.12 -11.80
N THR A 123 -8.15 2.10 -11.02
CA THR A 123 -8.72 0.75 -11.14
C THR A 123 -9.36 0.34 -9.83
N LYS A 124 -10.56 -0.26 -9.88
CA LYS A 124 -11.18 -0.84 -8.69
C LYS A 124 -10.43 -2.12 -8.33
N THR A 125 -10.07 -2.27 -7.06
CA THR A 125 -9.45 -3.48 -6.56
C THR A 125 -10.53 -4.52 -6.29
N SER A 126 -10.59 -5.56 -7.13
CA SER A 126 -11.39 -6.76 -6.83
C SER A 126 -10.84 -7.44 -5.57
N LYS A 127 -11.73 -8.10 -4.83
CA LYS A 127 -11.43 -8.85 -3.60
C LYS A 127 -11.57 -10.35 -3.85
#